data_AF-V5G9R2-F1
#
_entry.id   AF-V5G9R2-F1
#
_cell.length_a   1.000
_cell.length_b   1.000
_cell.length_c   1.000
_cell.angle_alpha   90.00
_cell.angle_beta   90.00
_cell.angle_gamma   90.00
#
_symmetry.space_group_name_H-M   'P 1'
#
loop_
_entity.id
_entity.type
_entity.pdbx_description
1 polymer ?
#
loop_
_entity_poly.entity_id
_entity_poly.type
_entity_poly.pdbx_seq_one_letter_code
_entity_poly.pdbx_strand_id
1 'polypeptide(L)'
;MWFLQTYWPDLGMGAIMPISMTAGLATSLLLETLFLRFGSERLPLVLAGRTAIGMSFFSMLAMETVESIVDYNLTGGVVALDDPKFWLAGAVSMTAGWLAPLPYNYIRLRKYGIGCH
;
A
#
# COMPACT_ATOMS: atom_id res chain seq x y z
N MET A 1 -7.72 -3.39 -7.97
CA MET A 1 -8.74 -4.18 -7.25
C MET A 1 -10.05 -4.23 -8.04
N TRP A 2 -10.71 -3.09 -8.28
CA TRP A 2 -12.01 -3.03 -8.96
C TRP A 2 -12.03 -3.64 -10.37
N PHE A 3 -10.97 -3.48 -11.17
CA PHE A 3 -10.87 -4.11 -12.50
C PHE A 3 -11.05 -5.63 -12.45
N LEU A 4 -10.34 -6.32 -11.53
CA LEU A 4 -10.44 -7.77 -11.40
C LEU A 4 -11.79 -8.21 -10.81
N GLN A 5 -12.37 -7.41 -9.90
CA GLN A 5 -13.71 -7.67 -9.37
C GLN A 5 -14.81 -7.56 -10.44
N THR A 6 -14.69 -6.62 -11.37
CA THR A 6 -15.69 -6.41 -12.44
C THR A 6 -15.57 -7.45 -13.56
N TYR A 7 -14.35 -7.77 -14.00
CA TYR A 7 -14.13 -8.62 -15.18
C TYR A 7 -13.88 -10.10 -14.85
N TRP A 8 -13.42 -10.41 -13.63
CA TRP A 8 -13.04 -11.76 -13.22
C TRP A 8 -13.55 -12.10 -11.80
N PRO A 9 -14.87 -12.01 -11.54
CA PRO A 9 -15.43 -12.27 -10.22
C PRO A 9 -15.23 -13.73 -9.75
N ASP A 10 -15.09 -14.68 -10.68
CA ASP A 10 -14.92 -16.11 -10.39
C ASP A 10 -13.61 -16.45 -9.65
N LEU A 11 -12.59 -15.57 -9.71
CA LEU A 11 -11.35 -15.75 -8.95
C LEU A 11 -11.57 -15.65 -7.43
N GLY A 12 -12.68 -15.05 -7.01
CA GLY A 12 -12.99 -14.80 -5.61
C GLY A 12 -12.09 -13.71 -4.98
N MET A 13 -12.62 -13.05 -3.94
CA MET A 13 -11.91 -11.96 -3.25
C MET A 13 -10.54 -12.40 -2.68
N GLY A 14 -10.42 -13.66 -2.24
CA GLY A 14 -9.18 -14.20 -1.69
C GLY A 14 -8.00 -14.21 -2.66
N ALA A 15 -8.24 -14.32 -3.97
CA ALA A 15 -7.19 -14.26 -4.99
C ALA A 15 -7.03 -12.84 -5.56
N ILE A 16 -8.13 -12.12 -5.76
CA ILE A 16 -8.13 -10.77 -6.34
C ILE A 16 -7.35 -9.79 -5.46
N MET A 17 -7.52 -9.88 -4.14
CA MET A 17 -6.85 -9.02 -3.16
C MET A 17 -5.32 -9.10 -3.27
N PRO A 18 -4.66 -10.26 -3.02
CA PRO A 18 -3.21 -10.35 -3.08
C PRO A 18 -2.63 -10.07 -4.47
N ILE A 19 -3.35 -10.42 -5.56
CA ILE A 19 -2.89 -10.10 -6.92
C ILE A 19 -2.89 -8.58 -7.14
N SER A 20 -3.95 -7.89 -6.74
CA SER A 20 -4.02 -6.43 -6.86
C SER A 20 -2.96 -5.74 -6.02
N MET A 21 -2.76 -6.19 -4.78
CA MET A 21 -1.78 -5.62 -3.87
C MET A 21 -0.35 -5.82 -4.37
N THR A 22 -0.01 -7.03 -4.84
CA THR A 22 1.33 -7.31 -5.37
C THR A 22 1.60 -6.50 -6.63
N ALA A 23 0.62 -6.31 -7.51
CA ALA A 23 0.75 -5.44 -8.67
C ALA A 23 0.98 -3.97 -8.28
N GLY A 24 0.22 -3.45 -7.31
CA GLY A 24 0.37 -2.07 -6.80
C GLY A 24 1.69 -1.81 -6.08
N LEU A 25 2.13 -2.76 -5.25
CA LEU A 25 3.42 -2.69 -4.58
C LEU A 25 4.59 -2.79 -5.57
N ALA A 26 4.47 -3.67 -6.58
CA ALA A 26 5.49 -3.81 -7.60
C ALA A 26 5.65 -2.53 -8.42
N THR A 27 4.54 -1.90 -8.85
CA THR A 27 4.60 -0.63 -9.60
C THR A 27 5.15 0.51 -8.74
N SER A 28 4.76 0.59 -7.46
CA SER A 28 5.27 1.60 -6.52
C SER A 28 6.77 1.43 -6.28
N LEU A 29 7.22 0.20 -6.01
CA LEU A 29 8.64 -0.10 -5.81
C LEU A 29 9.46 0.17 -7.07
N LEU A 30 8.93 -0.16 -8.25
CA LEU A 30 9.56 0.17 -9.52
C LEU A 30 9.68 1.69 -9.69
N LEU A 31 8.62 2.43 -9.40
CA LEU A 31 8.59 3.88 -9.54
C LEU A 31 9.57 4.58 -8.58
N GLU A 32 9.66 4.14 -7.31
CA GLU A 32 10.68 4.61 -6.37
C GLU A 32 12.09 4.24 -6.82
N THR A 33 12.31 3.01 -7.29
CA THR A 33 13.62 2.57 -7.82
C THR A 33 14.02 3.41 -9.04
N LEU A 34 13.07 3.74 -9.92
CA LEU A 34 13.29 4.62 -11.08
C LEU A 34 13.59 6.06 -10.63
N PHE A 35 12.87 6.61 -9.65
CA PHE A 35 13.16 7.92 -9.10
C PHE A 35 14.53 8.00 -8.42
N LEU A 36 14.94 6.97 -7.67
CA LEU A 36 16.28 6.92 -7.05
C LEU A 36 17.39 6.79 -8.10
N ARG A 37 17.13 6.07 -9.20
CA ARG A 37 18.09 5.88 -10.30
C ARG A 37 18.21 7.11 -11.21
N PHE A 38 17.08 7.69 -11.60
CA PHE A 38 17.02 8.76 -12.61
C PHE A 38 16.84 10.16 -12.02
N GLY A 39 16.42 10.27 -10.76
CA GLY A 39 16.28 11.53 -10.03
C GLY A 39 17.61 12.05 -9.48
N SER A 40 17.52 12.89 -8.44
CA SER A 40 18.69 13.62 -7.90
C SER A 40 19.78 12.73 -7.30
N GLU A 41 19.44 11.54 -6.81
CA GLU A 41 20.38 10.67 -6.09
C GLU A 41 21.25 9.80 -7.03
N ARG A 42 20.81 9.55 -8.27
CA ARG A 42 21.52 8.78 -9.32
C ARG A 42 22.18 7.49 -8.83
N LEU A 43 21.47 6.72 -8.00
CA LEU A 43 22.00 5.49 -7.42
C LEU A 43 22.15 4.38 -8.48
N PRO A 44 23.18 3.53 -8.40
CA PRO A 44 23.27 2.33 -9.23
C PRO A 44 22.07 1.41 -8.95
N LEU A 45 21.56 0.75 -9.99
CA LEU A 45 20.26 0.06 -9.97
C LEU A 45 20.08 -0.92 -8.80
N VAL A 46 21.14 -1.68 -8.46
CA VAL A 46 21.13 -2.63 -7.34
C VAL A 46 20.99 -1.91 -5.99
N LEU A 47 21.62 -0.74 -5.84
CA LEU A 47 21.55 0.06 -4.62
C LEU A 47 20.22 0.79 -4.53
N ALA A 48 19.72 1.35 -5.63
CA ALA A 48 18.40 1.99 -5.70
C ALA A 48 17.28 1.03 -5.26
N GLY A 49 17.29 -0.22 -5.76
CA GLY A 49 16.31 -1.22 -5.35
C GLY A 49 16.40 -1.60 -3.87
N ARG A 50 17.62 -1.76 -3.33
CA ARG A 50 17.82 -2.02 -1.89
C ARG A 50 17.34 -0.86 -1.02
N THR A 51 17.58 0.37 -1.44
CA THR A 51 17.15 1.57 -0.73
C THR A 51 15.64 1.73 -0.77
N ALA A 52 15.00 1.53 -1.92
CA ALA A 52 13.54 1.58 -2.04
C ALA A 52 12.87 0.53 -1.13
N ILE A 53 13.37 -0.71 -1.11
CA ILE A 53 12.87 -1.75 -0.19
C ILE A 53 13.07 -1.33 1.28
N GLY A 54 14.22 -0.73 1.61
CA GLY A 54 14.57 -0.36 2.98
C GLY A 54 13.83 0.87 3.53
N MET A 55 13.41 1.80 2.67
CA MET A 55 12.79 3.06 3.10
C MET A 55 11.27 2.97 3.25
N SER A 56 10.59 2.42 2.24
CA SER A 56 9.16 2.61 2.03
C SER A 56 8.37 1.31 1.91
N PHE A 57 8.96 0.24 1.35
CA PHE A 57 8.24 -0.99 1.00
C PHE A 57 7.43 -1.61 2.15
N PHE A 58 8.02 -1.71 3.35
CA PHE A 58 7.32 -2.28 4.52
C PHE A 58 6.14 -1.41 4.99
N SER A 59 6.29 -0.09 4.93
CA SER A 59 5.21 0.84 5.28
C SER A 59 4.10 0.81 4.22
N MET A 60 4.45 0.71 2.94
CA MET A 60 3.50 0.54 1.84
C MET A 60 2.72 -0.77 1.98
N LEU A 61 3.41 -1.88 2.29
CA LEU A 61 2.76 -3.16 2.56
C LEU A 61 1.78 -3.08 3.74
N ALA A 62 2.19 -2.41 4.84
CA ALA A 62 1.32 -2.24 6.01
C ALA A 62 0.08 -1.38 5.70
N MET A 63 0.27 -0.29 4.94
CA MET A 63 -0.83 0.56 4.50
C MET A 63 -1.83 -0.19 3.61
N GLU A 64 -1.32 -0.83 2.55
CA GLU A 64 -2.15 -1.55 1.57
C GLU A 64 -2.91 -2.71 2.25
N THR A 65 -2.27 -3.41 3.19
CA THR A 65 -2.92 -4.51 3.93
C THR A 65 -4.04 -4.03 4.84
N VAL A 66 -3.83 -2.96 5.60
CA VAL A 66 -4.88 -2.40 6.45
C VAL A 66 -6.02 -1.82 5.63
N GLU A 67 -5.71 -1.09 4.55
CA GLU A 67 -6.73 -0.55 3.64
C GLU A 67 -7.56 -1.68 3.02
N SER A 68 -6.93 -2.74 2.51
CA SER A 68 -7.65 -3.90 2.00
C SER A 68 -8.54 -4.58 3.05
N ILE A 69 -8.06 -4.72 4.28
CA ILE A 69 -8.83 -5.36 5.36
C ILE A 69 -10.03 -4.51 5.75
N VAL A 70 -9.82 -3.20 5.93
CA VAL A 70 -10.87 -2.25 6.33
C VAL A 70 -11.91 -2.11 5.23
N ASP A 71 -11.46 -1.99 3.97
CA ASP A 71 -12.35 -1.94 2.81
C ASP A 71 -13.20 -3.22 2.71
N TYR A 72 -12.56 -4.39 2.82
CA TYR A 72 -13.29 -5.67 2.81
C TYR A 72 -14.29 -5.79 3.97
N ASN A 73 -13.94 -5.31 5.17
CA ASN A 73 -14.83 -5.35 6.33
C ASN A 73 -16.05 -4.43 6.16
N LEU A 74 -15.85 -3.24 5.58
CA LEU A 74 -16.90 -2.23 5.43
C LEU A 74 -17.80 -2.47 4.21
N THR A 75 -17.26 -2.94 3.09
CA THR A 75 -18.01 -3.14 1.83
C THR A 75 -18.41 -4.60 1.61
N GLY A 76 -17.84 -5.55 2.37
CA GLY A 76 -18.08 -6.98 2.19
C GLY A 76 -17.60 -7.54 0.85
N GLY A 77 -16.81 -6.77 0.09
CA GLY A 77 -16.41 -7.10 -1.28
C GLY A 77 -17.44 -6.78 -2.36
N VAL A 78 -18.48 -5.99 -2.03
CA VAL A 78 -19.49 -5.53 -3.00
C VAL A 78 -19.11 -4.14 -3.50
N VAL A 79 -18.89 -4.03 -4.82
CA VAL A 79 -18.59 -2.75 -5.47
C VAL A 79 -19.92 -2.06 -5.80
N ALA A 80 -20.27 -1.03 -5.01
CA ALA A 80 -21.47 -0.23 -5.21
C ALA A 80 -21.08 1.24 -5.44
N LEU A 81 -20.61 1.56 -6.65
CA LEU A 81 -20.13 2.91 -7.01
C LEU A 81 -21.21 3.99 -6.93
N ASP A 82 -22.48 3.59 -7.07
CA ASP A 82 -23.66 4.46 -6.97
C ASP A 82 -24.05 4.82 -5.53
N ASP A 83 -23.45 4.17 -4.52
CA ASP A 83 -23.84 4.32 -3.13
C ASP A 83 -22.86 5.28 -2.39
N PRO A 84 -23.33 6.38 -1.77
CA PRO A 84 -22.45 7.29 -1.03
C PRO A 84 -21.76 6.63 0.17
N LYS A 85 -22.31 5.52 0.67
CA LYS A 85 -21.69 4.70 1.73
C LYS A 85 -20.39 4.04 1.26
N PHE A 86 -20.29 3.68 -0.02
CA PHE A 86 -19.07 3.09 -0.59
C PHE A 86 -17.91 4.08 -0.57
N TRP A 87 -18.17 5.33 -0.98
CA TRP A 87 -17.17 6.40 -0.93
C TRP A 87 -16.74 6.74 0.50
N LEU A 88 -17.67 6.70 1.45
CA LEU A 88 -17.36 6.94 2.87
C LEU A 88 -16.53 5.79 3.47
N ALA A 89 -16.85 4.54 3.11
CA ALA A 89 -16.05 3.37 3.46
C ALA A 89 -14.63 3.46 2.89
N GLY A 90 -14.50 3.86 1.62
CA GLY A 90 -13.19 4.11 0.98
C GLY A 90 -12.39 5.19 1.71
N ALA A 91 -13.01 6.31 2.08
CA ALA A 91 -12.34 7.37 2.84
C ALA A 91 -11.84 6.89 4.21
N VAL A 92 -12.67 6.14 4.95
CA VAL A 92 -12.28 5.53 6.22
C VAL A 92 -11.13 4.55 6.02
N SER A 93 -11.20 3.72 4.98
CA SER A 93 -10.17 2.75 4.65
C SER A 93 -8.82 3.39 4.35
N MET A 94 -8.79 4.44 3.52
CA MET A 94 -7.58 5.22 3.24
C MET A 94 -7.00 5.85 4.51
N THR A 95 -7.85 6.39 5.40
CA THR A 95 -7.37 6.97 6.67
C THR A 95 -6.78 5.91 7.59
N ALA A 96 -7.36 4.71 7.65
CA ALA A 96 -6.84 3.61 8.43
C ALA A 96 -5.52 3.09 7.85
N GLY A 97 -5.41 2.95 6.53
CA GLY A 97 -4.19 2.60 5.82
C GLY A 97 -3.07 3.61 6.08
N TRP A 98 -3.37 4.91 6.06
CA TRP A 98 -2.38 5.96 6.35
C TRP A 98 -1.90 5.94 7.81
N LEU A 99 -2.78 5.61 8.75
CA LEU A 99 -2.42 5.47 10.16
C LEU A 99 -1.63 4.19 10.46
N ALA A 100 -1.79 3.13 9.65
CA ALA A 100 -1.18 1.83 9.85
C ALA A 100 0.36 1.80 9.95
N PRO A 101 1.13 2.53 9.12
CA PRO A 101 2.59 2.52 9.22
C PRO A 101 3.14 3.36 10.39
N LEU A 102 2.33 4.23 11.04
CA LEU A 102 2.80 5.13 12.09
C LEU A 102 3.38 4.40 13.31
N PRO A 103 2.72 3.38 13.91
CA PRO A 103 3.27 2.67 15.07
C PRO A 103 4.58 1.96 14.74
N TYR A 104 4.68 1.34 13.56
CA TYR A 104 5.90 0.69 13.10
C TYR A 104 7.05 1.70 12.95
N ASN A 105 6.78 2.84 12.30
CA ASN A 105 7.79 3.87 12.08
C ASN A 105 8.23 4.51 13.40
N TYR A 106 7.31 4.74 14.33
CA TYR A 106 7.61 5.26 15.67
C TYR A 106 8.49 4.32 16.50
N ILE A 107 8.17 3.02 16.54
CA ILE A 107 8.98 2.02 17.25
C ILE A 107 10.38 1.92 16.64
N ARG A 108 10.48 1.98 15.30
CA ARG A 108 11.76 1.98 14.59
C ARG A 108 12.61 3.18 14.98
N LEU A 109 12.06 4.39 14.91
CA LEU A 109 12.76 5.63 15.30
C LEU A 109 13.23 5.59 16.76
N ARG A 110 12.36 5.14 17.67
CA ARG A 110 12.69 4.98 19.10
C ARG A 110 13.82 3.97 19.33
N LYS A 111 13.85 2.86 18.60
CA LYS A 111 14.87 1.81 18.73
C LYS A 111 16.26 2.28 18.28
N TYR A 112 16.33 3.10 17.23
CA TYR A 112 17.61 3.61 16.71
C TYR A 112 18.05 4.92 17.37
N GLY A 113 17.28 5.47 18.31
CA GLY A 113 17.58 6.75 18.95
C GLY A 113 17.59 7.93 17.98
N ILE A 114 16.98 7.76 16.80
CA ILE A 114 16.88 8.80 15.78
C ILE A 114 15.62 9.59 16.10
N GLY A 115 15.73 10.46 17.10
CA GLY A 115 14.73 11.45 17.45
C GLY A 115 15.40 12.81 17.45
N CYS A 116 14.81 13.79 16.75
CA CYS A 116 15.22 15.18 16.88
C CYS A 116 14.66 15.74 18.20
N HIS A 117 15.14 15.27 19.35
CA HIS A 117 14.93 15.91 20.65
C HIS A 117 15.94 15.41 21.69
#